data_AF-A0A2V8MLQ8-F1
#
_entry.id   AF-A0A2V8MLQ8-F1
#
_cell.length_a   1.000
_cell.length_b   1.000
_cell.length_c   1.000
_cell.angle_alpha   90.00
_cell.angle_beta   90.00
_cell.angle_gamma   90.00
#
_symmetry.space_group_name_H-M   'P 1'
#
loop_
_entity.id
_entity.type
_entity.pdbx_description
1 polymer ?
#
loop_
_entity_poly.entity_id
_entity_poly.type
_entity_poly.pdbx_seq_one_letter_code
_entity_poly.pdbx_strand_id
1 'polypeptide(L)'
;MIVSADGDIMTNAHVIASARTIRVKLNGVAKGQGSIFEAKLIGMDRLLDLALLKIEATDLKELSFGSSGDLKQGELVLAFGSPIGMDNSVSMGIVSAPARQLSEDDPRIFI
;
A
#
# COMPACT_ATOMS: atom_id res chain seq x y z
N MET A 1 2.78 -1.74 -1.60
CA MET A 1 2.88 -2.87 -0.64
C MET A 1 2.74 -4.16 -1.43
N ILE A 2 3.58 -5.17 -1.17
CA ILE A 2 3.44 -6.49 -1.81
C ILE A 2 2.34 -7.25 -1.07
N VAL A 3 1.27 -7.62 -1.79
CA VAL A 3 0.09 -8.29 -1.23
C VAL A 3 -0.08 -9.72 -1.73
N SER A 4 0.72 -10.12 -2.72
CA SER A 4 0.85 -11.52 -3.14
C SER A 4 2.31 -11.86 -3.49
N ALA A 5 2.69 -13.12 -3.28
CA ALA A 5 4.01 -13.64 -3.63
C ALA A 5 4.32 -13.64 -5.15
N ASP A 6 3.29 -13.55 -5.99
CA ASP A 6 3.38 -13.54 -7.46
C ASP A 6 3.26 -12.12 -8.07
N GLY A 7 3.44 -11.06 -7.26
CA GLY A 7 3.66 -9.72 -7.80
C GLY A 7 2.47 -8.77 -7.79
N ASP A 8 1.45 -9.02 -6.98
CA ASP A 8 0.39 -8.03 -6.75
C ASP A 8 0.86 -6.96 -5.78
N ILE A 9 0.73 -5.70 -6.19
CA ILE A 9 1.17 -4.51 -5.46
C ILE A 9 -0.03 -3.61 -5.19
N MET A 10 -0.34 -3.39 -3.91
CA MET A 10 -1.35 -2.41 -3.49
C MET A 10 -0.71 -1.05 -3.19
N THR A 11 -1.34 0.03 -3.65
CA THR A 11 -0.89 1.41 -3.43
C THR A 11 -2.08 2.37 -3.41
N ASN A 12 -1.83 3.66 -3.15
CA ASN A 12 -2.84 4.69 -3.24
C ASN A 12 -3.16 5.04 -4.70
N ALA A 13 -4.43 5.26 -5.02
CA ALA A 13 -4.84 5.63 -6.38
C ALA A 13 -4.25 6.97 -6.81
N HIS A 14 -4.18 7.95 -5.90
CA HIS A 14 -3.62 9.28 -6.23
C HIS A 14 -2.13 9.24 -6.60
N VAL A 15 -1.37 8.25 -6.12
CA VAL A 15 0.06 8.09 -6.42
C VAL A 15 0.28 7.78 -7.90
N ILE A 16 -0.64 7.04 -8.53
CA ILE A 16 -0.52 6.60 -9.92
C ILE A 16 -1.47 7.31 -10.89
N ALA A 17 -2.32 8.21 -10.41
CA ALA A 17 -3.44 8.79 -11.17
C ALA A 17 -3.03 9.50 -12.47
N SER A 18 -1.81 10.05 -12.54
CA SER A 18 -1.28 10.75 -13.72
C SER A 18 -0.08 10.04 -14.35
N ALA A 19 0.22 8.81 -13.94
CA ALA A 19 1.38 8.08 -14.43
C ALA A 19 1.09 7.49 -15.82
N ARG A 20 1.93 7.84 -16.80
CA ARG A 20 1.91 7.18 -18.13
C ARG A 20 2.59 5.82 -18.12
N THR A 21 3.61 5.68 -17.27
CA THR A 21 4.37 4.45 -17.08
C THR A 21 4.59 4.28 -15.59
N ILE A 22 4.30 3.08 -15.07
CA ILE A 22 4.45 2.76 -13.66
C ILE A 22 5.64 1.81 -13.53
N ARG A 23 6.59 2.17 -12.67
CA ARG A 23 7.73 1.32 -12.32
C ARG A 23 7.77 1.13 -10.82
N VAL A 24 7.93 -0.11 -10.39
CA VAL A 24 8.05 -0.48 -8.98
C VAL A 24 9.49 -0.86 -8.71
N LYS A 25 10.12 -0.15 -7.78
CA LYS A 25 11.43 -0.52 -7.26
C LYS A 25 11.21 -1.35 -5.99
N LEU A 26 11.66 -2.59 -5.99
CA LEU A 26 11.62 -3.47 -4.83
C LEU A 26 13.01 -3.54 -4.18
N ASN A 27 13.04 -3.42 -2.85
CA ASN A 27 14.24 -3.57 -2.05
C ASN A 27 14.26 -4.98 -1.42
N GLY A 28 15.40 -5.65 -1.45
CA GLY A 28 15.56 -6.99 -0.85
C GLY A 28 15.00 -8.15 -1.67
N VAL A 29 14.84 -7.99 -2.98
CA VAL A 29 14.46 -9.09 -3.89
C VAL A 29 15.58 -10.14 -3.94
N ALA A 30 15.23 -11.41 -4.18
CA ALA A 30 16.20 -12.49 -4.27
C ALA A 30 17.27 -12.19 -5.33
N LYS A 31 18.53 -12.58 -5.04
CA LYS A 31 19.66 -12.44 -5.98
C LYS A 31 19.29 -13.10 -7.32
N GLY A 32 19.16 -12.30 -8.37
CA GLY A 32 18.84 -12.77 -9.72
C GLY A 32 17.63 -12.09 -10.35
N GLN A 33 16.74 -11.50 -9.55
CA GLN A 33 15.68 -10.63 -10.07
C GLN A 33 16.17 -9.17 -10.14
N GLY A 34 15.75 -8.44 -11.17
CA GLY A 34 15.98 -6.99 -11.23
C GLY A 34 15.32 -6.30 -10.03
N SER A 35 15.83 -5.14 -9.63
CA SER A 35 15.19 -4.37 -8.54
C SER A 35 14.09 -3.43 -9.03
N ILE A 36 13.96 -3.24 -10.35
CA ILE A 36 12.96 -2.36 -10.97
C ILE A 36 12.12 -3.19 -11.93
N PHE A 37 10.81 -3.12 -11.77
CA PHE A 37 9.82 -3.82 -12.58
C PHE A 37 8.87 -2.82 -13.23
N GLU A 38 8.48 -3.08 -14.47
CA GLU A 38 7.34 -2.40 -15.06
C GLU A 38 6.06 -2.97 -14.44
N ALA A 39 5.14 -2.09 -14.06
CA ALA A 39 3.89 -2.47 -13.43
C ALA A 39 2.69 -2.14 -14.32
N LYS A 40 1.74 -3.08 -14.37
CA LYS A 40 0.46 -2.90 -15.04
C LYS A 40 -0.61 -2.59 -14.01
N LEU A 41 -1.50 -1.66 -14.34
CA LEU A 41 -2.70 -1.41 -13.53
C LEU A 41 -3.69 -2.56 -13.73
N ILE A 42 -4.09 -3.22 -12.64
CA ILE A 42 -5.15 -4.24 -12.63
C ILE A 42 -6.51 -3.59 -12.33
N GLY A 43 -6.55 -2.66 -11.38
CA GLY A 43 -7.75 -1.90 -11.04
C GLY A 43 -7.47 -0.76 -10.09
N MET A 44 -8.37 0.23 -10.04
CA MET A 44 -8.33 1.31 -9.06
C MET A 44 -9.74 1.69 -8.59
N ASP A 45 -9.85 2.05 -7.33
CA ASP A 45 -11.00 2.70 -6.72
C ASP A 45 -10.57 4.09 -6.24
N ARG A 46 -11.09 5.14 -6.89
CA ARG A 46 -10.74 6.52 -6.55
C ARG A 46 -11.46 7.02 -5.29
N LEU A 47 -12.61 6.44 -4.95
CA LEU A 47 -13.36 6.83 -3.75
C LEU A 47 -12.63 6.34 -2.50
N LEU A 48 -12.08 5.13 -2.56
CA LEU A 48 -11.26 4.55 -1.49
C LEU A 48 -9.78 4.93 -1.56
N ASP A 49 -9.37 5.65 -2.61
CA ASP A 49 -7.99 5.98 -2.92
C ASP A 49 -7.07 4.73 -2.96
N LEU A 50 -7.53 3.63 -3.57
CA LEU A 50 -6.79 2.38 -3.69
C LEU A 50 -6.52 2.00 -5.14
N ALA A 51 -5.35 1.42 -5.42
CA ALA A 51 -5.00 0.83 -6.69
C ALA A 51 -4.26 -0.49 -6.51
N LEU A 52 -4.57 -1.44 -7.39
CA LEU A 52 -3.90 -2.75 -7.50
C LEU A 52 -3.09 -2.79 -8.79
N LEU A 53 -1.82 -3.11 -8.67
CA LEU A 53 -0.88 -3.23 -9.77
C LEU A 53 -0.32 -4.67 -9.84
N LYS A 54 0.12 -5.09 -11.02
CA LYS A 54 0.83 -6.35 -11.25
C LYS A 54 2.23 -6.10 -11.78
N ILE A 55 3.21 -6.81 -11.23
CA ILE A 55 4.56 -6.90 -11.77
C ILE A 55 4.89 -8.36 -12.10
N GLU A 56 5.81 -8.56 -13.05
CA GLU A 56 6.31 -9.89 -13.40
C GLU A 56 7.46 -10.27 -12.45
N ALA A 57 7.11 -10.84 -11.28
CA ALA A 57 8.06 -11.33 -10.29
C ALA A 57 7.44 -12.48 -9.49
N THR A 58 8.28 -13.40 -9.01
CA THR A 58 7.87 -14.55 -8.19
C THR A 58 8.67 -14.60 -6.89
N ASP A 59 8.21 -15.41 -5.94
CA ASP A 59 8.86 -15.63 -4.65
C ASP A 59 9.06 -14.34 -3.83
N LEU A 60 8.10 -13.41 -3.99
CA LEU A 60 8.09 -12.19 -3.21
C LEU A 60 7.61 -12.45 -1.78
N LYS A 61 8.19 -11.73 -0.82
CA LYS A 61 7.67 -11.70 0.55
C LYS A 61 6.47 -10.78 0.62
N GLU A 62 5.28 -11.37 0.71
CA GLU A 62 4.02 -10.64 0.91
C GLU A 62 3.82 -10.22 2.38
N LEU A 63 2.97 -9.23 2.58
CA LEU A 63 2.49 -8.84 3.90
C LEU A 63 1.33 -9.73 4.35
N SER A 64 1.36 -10.17 5.60
CA SER A 64 0.18 -10.74 6.25
C SER A 64 -0.75 -9.62 6.70
N PHE A 65 -2.03 -9.73 6.41
CA PHE A 65 -3.04 -8.77 6.85
C PHE A 65 -3.49 -9.07 8.28
N GLY A 66 -3.57 -8.03 9.09
CA GLY A 66 -4.29 -8.05 10.37
C GLY A 66 -5.75 -7.62 10.22
N SER A 67 -6.52 -7.73 11.29
CA SER A 67 -7.87 -7.19 11.39
C SER A 67 -7.83 -5.74 11.86
N SER A 68 -8.41 -4.82 11.09
CA SER A 68 -8.54 -3.42 11.51
C SER A 68 -9.60 -3.22 12.59
N GLY A 69 -10.55 -4.15 12.73
CA GLY A 69 -11.62 -4.08 13.74
C GLY A 69 -11.14 -4.30 15.18
N ASP A 70 -9.94 -4.87 15.34
CA ASP A 70 -9.35 -5.13 16.65
C ASP A 70 -8.50 -3.96 17.16
N LEU A 71 -8.26 -2.95 16.31
CA LEU A 71 -7.41 -1.81 16.63
C LEU A 71 -8.03 -0.91 17.70
N LYS A 72 -7.21 -0.45 18.64
CA LYS A 72 -7.61 0.44 19.73
C LYS A 72 -6.86 1.76 19.68
N GLN A 73 -7.52 2.83 20.09
CA GLN A 73 -6.88 4.12 20.26
C GLN A 73 -5.70 4.01 21.24
N GLY A 74 -4.56 4.60 20.87
CA GLY A 74 -3.33 4.56 21.64
C GLY A 74 -2.39 3.38 21.32
N GLU A 75 -2.81 2.41 20.52
CA GLU A 75 -1.92 1.33 20.09
C GLU A 75 -0.77 1.85 19.23
N LEU A 76 0.43 1.32 19.44
CA LEU A 76 1.61 1.68 18.68
C LEU A 76 1.51 1.18 17.25
N VAL A 77 1.86 2.05 16.30
CA VAL A 77 1.90 1.73 14.87
C VAL A 77 3.19 2.21 14.24
N LEU A 78 3.61 1.49 13.19
CA LEU A 78 4.69 1.90 12.30
C LEU A 78 4.10 2.16 10.91
N ALA A 79 4.42 3.30 10.32
CA ALA A 79 4.09 3.60 8.94
C ALA A 79 5.34 3.49 8.07
N PHE A 80 5.24 2.71 7.00
CA PHE A 80 6.31 2.47 6.04
C PHE A 80 5.98 3.20 4.74
N GLY A 81 6.95 3.92 4.18
CA GLY A 81 6.75 4.66 2.93
C GLY A 81 8.03 5.19 2.31
N SER A 82 7.88 5.95 1.23
CA SER A 82 8.99 6.62 0.54
C SER A 82 8.65 8.10 0.30
N PRO A 83 8.55 8.91 1.38
CA PRO A 83 8.23 10.33 1.26
C PRO A 83 9.35 11.06 0.51
N ILE A 84 8.98 11.91 -0.45
CA ILE A 84 9.91 12.81 -1.17
C ILE A 84 11.06 12.05 -1.88
N GLY A 85 10.84 10.78 -2.24
CA GLY A 85 11.86 9.95 -2.89
C GLY A 85 12.97 9.44 -1.95
N MET A 86 12.81 9.58 -0.64
CA MET A 86 13.69 8.91 0.33
C MET A 86 13.36 7.42 0.34
N ASP A 87 14.36 6.58 0.08
CA ASP A 87 14.19 5.12 0.13
C ASP A 87 13.86 4.68 1.59
N ASN A 88 12.83 3.83 1.74
CA ASN A 88 12.51 3.07 2.96
C ASN A 88 12.38 3.88 4.26
N SER A 89 11.57 4.94 4.27
CA SER A 89 11.26 5.67 5.48
C SER A 89 10.29 4.90 6.38
N VAL A 90 10.56 4.93 7.68
CA VAL A 90 9.70 4.39 8.73
C VAL A 90 9.41 5.49 9.74
N SER A 91 8.14 5.70 10.06
CA SER A 91 7.71 6.57 11.16
C SER A 91 6.94 5.78 12.20
N MET A 92 7.07 6.18 13.47
CA MET A 92 6.36 5.58 14.59
C MET A 92 5.29 6.54 15.10
N GLY A 93 4.12 6.01 15.44
CA GLY A 93 3.03 6.79 16.00
C GLY A 93 2.08 5.93 16.82
N ILE A 94 0.91 6.47 17.08
CA ILE A 94 -0.18 5.77 17.76
C ILE A 94 -1.46 5.83 16.92
N VAL A 95 -2.32 4.82 17.07
CA VAL A 95 -3.69 4.87 16.54
C VAL A 95 -4.41 6.03 17.20
N SER A 96 -4.74 7.05 16.41
CA SER A 96 -5.44 8.24 16.90
C SER A 96 -6.96 8.03 16.97
N ALA A 97 -7.53 7.33 16.00
CA ALA A 97 -8.93 6.88 15.98
C ALA A 97 -9.04 5.63 15.06
N PRO A 98 -9.67 4.53 15.51
CA PRO A 98 -9.74 3.28 14.74
C PRO A 98 -10.74 3.34 13.58
N ALA A 99 -11.74 4.22 13.67
CA ALA A 99 -12.75 4.44 12.65
C ALA A 99 -12.89 5.94 12.38
N ARG A 100 -12.94 6.32 11.10
CA ARG A 100 -13.22 7.70 10.67
C ARG A 100 -14.11 7.66 9.44
N GLN A 101 -15.07 8.57 9.40
CA GLN A 101 -15.90 8.77 8.22
C GLN A 101 -15.09 9.51 7.14
N LEU A 102 -15.10 8.99 5.91
CA LEU A 102 -14.34 9.56 4.79
C LEU A 102 -14.98 10.85 4.24
N SER A 103 -16.30 10.98 4.34
CA SER A 103 -17.07 12.19 4.02
C SER A 103 -18.40 12.21 4.80
N GLU A 104 -18.94 13.39 5.10
CA GLU A 104 -20.25 13.51 5.79
C GLU A 104 -21.38 12.76 5.06
N ASP A 105 -21.30 12.67 3.72
CA ASP A 105 -22.25 11.97 2.87
C ASP A 105 -21.93 10.48 2.60
N ASP A 106 -20.87 9.89 3.18
CA ASP A 106 -20.61 8.44 3.02
C ASP A 106 -21.60 7.63 3.88
N PRO A 107 -22.47 6.79 3.30
CA PRO A 107 -23.46 6.01 4.06
C PRO A 107 -22.83 4.92 4.93
N ARG A 108 -21.52 4.68 4.83
CA ARG A 108 -20.79 3.75 5.70
C ARG A 108 -20.47 4.44 7.01
N ILE A 109 -21.40 4.34 7.96
CA ILE A 109 -21.19 4.76 9.33
C ILE A 109 -20.26 3.75 10.02
N PHE A 110 -19.03 4.16 10.29
CA PHE A 110 -18.14 3.41 11.18
C PHE A 110 -18.38 3.94 12.60
N ILE A 111 -19.27 3.27 13.34
CA ILE A 111 -19.48 3.48 14.79
C ILE A 111 -18.58 2.53 15.56
#